data_AF-A0A3D8P341-F1
#
_entry.id   AF-A0A3D8P341-F1
#
_cell.length_a   1.000
_cell.length_b   1.000
_cell.length_c   1.000
_cell.angle_alpha   90.00
_cell.angle_beta   90.00
_cell.angle_gamma   90.00
#
_symmetry.space_group_name_H-M   'P 1'
#
loop_
_entity.id
_entity.type
_entity.pdbx_description
1 polymer ?
#
loop_
_entity_poly.entity_id
_entity_poly.type
_entity_poly.pdbx_seq_one_letter_code
_entity_poly.pdbx_strand_id
1 'polypeptide(L)'
;MLQHHGKIVSSSLLLVFLLVAFSLPAIASDFTINLDRTEFDNGGTFTVTGKAPAGSRVFLEIWSEKQVRASYFDSKKDPQTGKIPYILYLSKEVPAYYQIILPADEKDKLQAIKAEGKKWSLSKALKDLGADVAYRAPSKIKIDAYKAGFLASVIGSRGKLLPPLDPKETRKRSMQLIKARFRDPDKIFCPALEISPDGSFKASVTLPKDSAPGRYYVVAVTDKGERSAPVYLENHLRFPSVYLSNAGTGINIFGPFLLALAITTFGVLMGAGGGFILNPLLVSLWPLPHTVVAGTVMPTVLFSQASGIYNYTRIKFINWKLGLSLGAAMVLGGFIGPKLTELITLEQFKFIFGWILLVLAGLMVWQTTPGYLERHKKEQAILKEFRRRAEEAAKARLAKEGGR
;
A
#
# COMPACT_ATOMS: atom_id res chain seq x y z
N MET A 1 -69.55 -36.57 -33.97
CA MET A 1 -68.63 -35.85 -34.89
C MET A 1 -67.23 -36.29 -34.50
N LEU A 2 -66.50 -37.09 -35.31
CA LEU A 2 -65.90 -36.76 -36.63
C LEU A 2 -64.84 -35.65 -36.46
N GLN A 3 -63.54 -36.02 -36.42
CA GLN A 3 -62.57 -36.01 -37.55
C GLN A 3 -61.80 -34.67 -37.60
N HIS A 4 -60.48 -34.56 -37.78
CA HIS A 4 -59.32 -35.49 -37.86
C HIS A 4 -58.32 -35.18 -36.69
N HIS A 5 -57.20 -35.85 -36.39
CA HIS A 5 -56.41 -36.96 -36.98
C HIS A 5 -55.94 -37.90 -35.81
N GLY A 6 -55.01 -38.87 -35.86
CA GLY A 6 -54.01 -39.30 -36.87
C GLY A 6 -52.55 -39.17 -36.36
N LYS A 7 -52.16 -39.67 -35.17
CA LYS A 7 -51.88 -41.07 -34.74
C LYS A 7 -50.44 -41.60 -34.99
N ILE A 8 -49.68 -41.79 -33.90
CA ILE A 8 -48.62 -42.85 -33.66
C ILE A 8 -47.37 -42.67 -34.58
N VAL A 9 -46.11 -43.09 -34.32
CA VAL A 9 -45.52 -44.41 -33.96
C VAL A 9 -44.09 -44.28 -33.35
N SER A 10 -43.88 -44.93 -32.19
CA SER A 10 -42.69 -45.70 -31.73
C SER A 10 -41.22 -45.21 -31.84
N SER A 11 -40.56 -45.16 -30.66
CA SER A 11 -39.25 -45.78 -30.32
C SER A 11 -37.88 -45.31 -30.87
N SER A 12 -36.90 -45.43 -29.96
CA SER A 12 -35.48 -45.82 -30.17
C SER A 12 -34.57 -44.98 -31.07
N LEU A 13 -33.86 -44.02 -30.46
CA LEU A 13 -32.39 -43.79 -30.49
C LEU A 13 -32.14 -42.52 -29.61
N LEU A 14 -31.26 -42.45 -28.63
CA LEU A 14 -29.84 -42.81 -28.62
C LEU A 14 -29.02 -42.14 -29.75
N LEU A 15 -29.40 -40.91 -30.11
CA LEU A 15 -28.58 -40.05 -30.95
C LEU A 15 -27.47 -39.39 -30.10
N VAL A 16 -26.28 -39.97 -30.17
CA VAL A 16 -25.05 -39.35 -29.64
C VAL A 16 -24.83 -38.03 -30.38
N PHE A 17 -24.97 -36.91 -29.68
CA PHE A 17 -24.61 -35.61 -30.27
C PHE A 17 -23.08 -35.55 -30.39
N LEU A 18 -22.61 -35.85 -31.61
CA LEU A 18 -21.22 -35.79 -32.00
C LEU A 18 -20.74 -34.33 -31.91
N LEU A 19 -20.29 -33.93 -30.72
CA LEU A 19 -19.76 -32.60 -30.47
C LEU A 19 -18.38 -32.52 -31.14
N VAL A 20 -18.38 -32.20 -32.43
CA VAL A 20 -17.19 -32.00 -33.24
C VAL A 20 -16.38 -30.90 -32.58
N ALA A 21 -15.36 -31.30 -31.82
CA ALA A 21 -14.38 -30.40 -31.25
C ALA A 21 -13.66 -29.74 -32.42
N PHE A 22 -14.04 -28.50 -32.73
CA PHE A 22 -13.41 -27.70 -33.76
C PHE A 22 -12.03 -27.30 -33.25
N SER A 23 -11.06 -28.20 -33.43
CA SER A 23 -9.67 -28.01 -33.09
C SER A 23 -9.14 -26.85 -33.91
N LEU A 24 -9.15 -25.65 -33.30
CA LEU A 24 -8.30 -24.55 -33.72
C LEU A 24 -6.91 -25.13 -34.02
N PRO A 25 -6.36 -24.91 -35.23
CA PRO A 25 -5.10 -25.52 -35.60
C PRO A 25 -4.05 -25.09 -34.59
N ALA A 26 -3.53 -26.06 -33.83
CA ALA A 26 -2.44 -25.85 -32.91
C ALA A 26 -1.21 -25.54 -33.76
N ILE A 27 -1.03 -24.26 -34.09
CA ILE A 27 0.25 -23.73 -34.52
C ILE A 27 1.20 -24.07 -33.37
N ALA A 28 2.03 -25.09 -33.60
CA ALA A 28 3.05 -25.52 -32.66
C ALA A 28 4.17 -24.47 -32.65
N SER A 29 3.88 -23.33 -32.03
CA SER A 29 4.94 -22.46 -31.56
C SER A 29 5.76 -23.25 -30.55
N ASP A 30 7.05 -23.39 -30.81
CA ASP A 30 8.04 -23.89 -29.84
C ASP A 30 8.04 -23.08 -28.52
N PHE A 31 7.31 -21.95 -28.49
CA PHE A 31 7.16 -21.05 -27.36
C PHE A 31 6.36 -21.66 -26.21
N THR A 32 7.06 -22.45 -25.41
CA THR A 32 6.53 -23.21 -24.28
C THR A 32 7.02 -22.64 -22.95
N ILE A 33 6.24 -22.83 -21.89
CA ILE A 33 6.55 -22.38 -20.53
C ILE A 33 6.05 -23.40 -19.52
N ASN A 34 6.86 -23.68 -18.50
CA ASN A 34 6.58 -24.61 -17.41
C ASN A 34 7.00 -23.98 -16.06
N LEU A 35 6.45 -24.50 -14.96
CA LEU A 35 6.83 -24.16 -13.60
C LEU A 35 7.31 -25.42 -12.88
N ASP A 36 8.30 -25.30 -12.00
CA ASP A 36 8.75 -26.40 -11.13
C ASP A 36 7.75 -26.73 -10.00
N ARG A 37 6.94 -25.75 -9.59
CA ARG A 37 5.92 -25.86 -8.55
C ARG A 37 4.72 -24.96 -8.85
N THR A 38 3.52 -25.47 -8.56
CA THR A 38 2.24 -24.79 -8.80
C THR A 38 1.53 -24.33 -7.54
N GLU A 39 2.00 -24.70 -6.34
CA GLU A 39 1.34 -24.38 -5.06
C GLU A 39 2.34 -23.89 -4.01
N PHE A 40 1.94 -22.87 -3.24
CA PHE A 40 2.77 -22.22 -2.22
C PHE A 40 1.98 -21.90 -0.95
N ASP A 41 2.60 -22.10 0.21
CA ASP A 41 2.08 -21.67 1.50
C ASP A 41 2.84 -20.42 1.99
N ASN A 42 2.21 -19.27 1.77
CA ASN A 42 2.69 -17.94 2.14
C ASN A 42 4.02 -17.50 1.50
N GLY A 43 4.13 -17.66 0.18
CA GLY A 43 5.29 -17.26 -0.62
C GLY A 43 6.36 -18.34 -0.77
N GLY A 44 7.46 -18.02 -1.45
CA GLY A 44 8.54 -18.97 -1.75
C GLY A 44 9.23 -18.68 -3.08
N THR A 45 10.22 -19.51 -3.43
CA THR A 45 10.93 -19.43 -4.71
C THR A 45 10.45 -20.52 -5.66
N PHE A 46 10.29 -20.16 -6.94
CA PHE A 46 9.89 -21.05 -8.03
C PHE A 46 10.75 -20.81 -9.27
N THR A 47 10.92 -21.87 -10.06
CA THR A 47 11.68 -21.84 -11.30
C THR A 47 10.72 -21.84 -12.48
N VAL A 48 10.78 -20.80 -13.29
CA VAL A 48 10.14 -20.76 -14.61
C VAL A 48 11.13 -21.32 -15.63
N THR A 49 10.72 -22.29 -16.43
CA THR A 49 11.50 -22.81 -17.56
C THR A 49 10.68 -22.74 -18.84
N GLY A 50 11.36 -22.75 -19.99
CA GLY A 50 10.69 -22.80 -21.28
C GLY A 50 11.64 -22.80 -22.45
N LYS A 51 11.05 -22.78 -23.65
CA LYS A 51 11.74 -22.61 -24.94
C LYS A 51 11.04 -21.49 -25.68
N ALA A 52 11.79 -20.66 -26.41
CA ALA A 52 11.31 -19.55 -27.21
C ALA A 52 11.95 -19.59 -28.61
N PRO A 53 11.44 -18.84 -29.60
CA PRO A 53 12.05 -18.77 -30.93
C PRO A 53 13.49 -18.25 -30.85
N ALA A 54 14.44 -19.04 -31.35
CA ALA A 54 15.88 -18.79 -31.22
C ALA A 54 16.30 -17.36 -31.62
N GLY A 55 17.25 -16.79 -30.86
CA GLY A 55 17.74 -15.42 -31.06
C GLY A 55 16.78 -14.28 -30.69
N SER A 56 15.57 -14.57 -30.17
CA SER A 56 14.62 -13.54 -29.70
C SER A 56 14.85 -13.25 -28.21
N ARG A 57 14.82 -11.98 -27.79
CA ARG A 57 14.87 -11.63 -26.36
C ARG A 57 13.53 -11.98 -25.70
N VAL A 58 13.58 -12.59 -24.52
CA VAL A 58 12.40 -13.04 -23.75
C VAL A 58 12.24 -12.19 -22.49
N PHE A 59 10.99 -11.94 -22.11
CA PHE A 59 10.59 -11.33 -20.85
C PHE A 59 9.48 -12.18 -20.22
N LEU A 60 9.39 -12.24 -18.88
CA LEU A 60 8.27 -12.90 -18.20
C LEU A 60 7.38 -11.85 -17.54
N GLU A 61 6.11 -11.77 -17.91
CA GLU A 61 5.11 -10.94 -17.22
C GLU A 61 4.41 -11.79 -16.13
N ILE A 62 4.50 -11.35 -14.87
CA ILE A 62 3.94 -12.05 -13.70
C ILE A 62 2.97 -11.13 -12.95
N TRP A 63 1.73 -11.60 -12.72
CA TRP A 63 0.73 -10.82 -11.98
C TRP A 63 -0.23 -11.71 -11.17
N SER A 64 -0.69 -11.19 -10.04
CA SER A 64 -1.71 -11.86 -9.23
C SER A 64 -3.13 -11.63 -9.76
N GLU A 65 -3.97 -12.64 -9.61
CA GLU A 65 -5.44 -12.61 -9.76
C GLU A 65 -6.09 -11.58 -8.84
N LYS A 66 -5.65 -11.50 -7.58
CA LYS A 66 -6.17 -10.49 -6.64
C LYS A 66 -5.73 -9.10 -7.10
N GLN A 67 -6.65 -8.16 -6.97
CA GLN A 67 -6.49 -6.76 -7.32
C GLN A 67 -6.67 -5.88 -6.08
N VAL A 68 -6.14 -4.66 -6.12
CA VAL A 68 -6.27 -3.68 -5.04
C VAL A 68 -6.56 -2.28 -5.55
N ARG A 69 -7.00 -1.44 -4.62
CA ARG A 69 -7.20 -0.01 -4.86
C ARG A 69 -5.85 0.73 -4.91
N ALA A 70 -5.60 1.41 -6.02
CA ALA A 70 -4.50 2.37 -6.17
C ALA A 70 -5.04 3.75 -6.59
N SER A 71 -4.34 4.81 -6.19
CA SER A 71 -4.71 6.19 -6.49
C SER A 71 -3.50 7.03 -6.89
N TYR A 72 -3.66 7.88 -7.90
CA TYR A 72 -2.69 8.89 -8.29
C TYR A 72 -3.39 10.24 -8.42
N PHE A 73 -2.89 11.27 -7.74
CA PHE A 73 -3.42 12.63 -7.82
C PHE A 73 -2.51 13.48 -8.70
N ASP A 74 -3.06 14.04 -9.76
CA ASP A 74 -2.33 14.90 -10.69
C ASP A 74 -2.46 16.37 -10.28
N SER A 75 -1.58 16.76 -9.37
CA SER A 75 -1.39 18.14 -8.89
C SER A 75 -0.26 18.87 -9.62
N LYS A 76 0.30 18.30 -10.70
CA LYS A 76 1.36 18.97 -11.47
C LYS A 76 0.77 20.08 -12.33
N LYS A 77 1.50 21.19 -12.45
CA LYS A 77 1.22 22.21 -13.47
C LYS A 77 1.45 21.58 -14.84
N ASP A 78 0.42 21.53 -15.66
CA ASP A 78 0.49 21.02 -17.03
C ASP A 78 1.39 21.95 -17.87
N PRO A 79 2.45 21.42 -18.54
CA PRO A 79 3.30 22.22 -19.41
C PRO A 79 2.56 22.90 -20.58
N GLN A 80 1.43 22.35 -21.03
CA GLN A 80 0.69 22.87 -22.19
C GLN A 80 -0.34 23.93 -21.80
N THR A 81 -1.21 23.66 -20.83
CA THR A 81 -2.25 24.63 -20.41
C THR A 81 -1.84 25.57 -19.29
N GLY A 82 -0.68 25.35 -18.65
CA GLY A 82 -0.17 26.15 -17.54
C GLY A 82 -1.01 26.08 -16.25
N LYS A 83 -2.08 25.27 -16.23
CA LYS A 83 -3.00 25.10 -15.09
C LYS A 83 -2.70 23.79 -14.37
N ILE A 84 -3.12 23.69 -13.11
CA ILE A 84 -3.08 22.43 -12.36
C ILE A 84 -4.43 21.73 -12.60
N PRO A 85 -4.47 20.46 -13.06
CA PRO A 85 -5.72 19.82 -13.46
C PRO A 85 -6.54 19.29 -12.28
N TYR A 86 -5.89 19.00 -11.14
CA TYR A 86 -6.49 18.45 -9.91
C TYR A 86 -7.36 17.21 -10.16
N ILE A 87 -6.83 16.26 -10.95
CA ILE A 87 -7.52 15.00 -11.27
C ILE A 87 -7.01 13.89 -10.35
N LEU A 88 -7.94 13.27 -9.63
CA LEU A 88 -7.73 12.03 -8.90
C LEU A 88 -8.01 10.84 -9.81
N TYR A 89 -6.96 10.18 -10.28
CA TYR A 89 -7.06 8.89 -10.95
C TYR A 89 -7.15 7.78 -9.90
N LEU A 90 -8.12 6.89 -10.07
CA LEU A 90 -8.39 5.79 -9.15
C LEU A 90 -8.65 4.50 -9.93
N SER A 91 -8.03 3.41 -9.52
CA SER A 91 -8.40 2.06 -9.99
C SER A 91 -8.59 1.14 -8.79
N LYS A 92 -9.46 0.14 -8.94
CA LYS A 92 -9.60 -1.01 -8.03
C LYS A 92 -8.93 -2.28 -8.56
N GLU A 93 -8.45 -2.22 -9.80
CA GLU A 93 -8.09 -3.39 -10.62
C GLU A 93 -6.57 -3.60 -10.75
N VAL A 94 -5.77 -2.86 -9.98
CA VAL A 94 -4.31 -2.99 -9.98
C VAL A 94 -3.90 -4.32 -9.36
N PRO A 95 -3.18 -5.22 -10.07
CA PRO A 95 -2.78 -6.51 -9.53
C PRO A 95 -2.02 -6.39 -8.20
N ALA A 96 -2.43 -7.16 -7.19
CA ALA A 96 -1.87 -7.17 -5.84
C ALA A 96 -0.36 -7.44 -5.81
N TYR A 97 0.14 -8.23 -6.76
CA TYR A 97 1.55 -8.37 -7.13
C TYR A 97 1.69 -8.17 -8.64
N TYR A 98 2.78 -7.51 -9.06
CA TYR A 98 3.15 -7.33 -10.46
C TYR A 98 4.67 -7.25 -10.61
N GLN A 99 5.26 -8.13 -11.41
CA GLN A 99 6.68 -8.11 -11.72
C GLN A 99 6.93 -8.52 -13.18
N ILE A 100 7.94 -7.92 -13.80
CA ILE A 100 8.48 -8.31 -15.10
C ILE A 100 9.88 -8.86 -14.85
N ILE A 101 10.11 -10.13 -15.21
CA ILE A 101 11.45 -10.71 -15.19
C ILE A 101 12.15 -10.33 -16.49
N LEU A 102 13.34 -9.75 -16.35
CA LEU A 102 14.21 -9.28 -17.42
C LEU A 102 15.35 -10.28 -17.66
N PRO A 103 15.91 -10.32 -18.89
CA PRO A 103 17.23 -10.88 -19.16
C PRO A 103 18.30 -10.36 -18.18
N ALA A 104 19.22 -11.22 -17.77
CA ALA A 104 20.22 -10.90 -16.75
C ALA A 104 21.17 -9.74 -17.14
N ASP A 105 21.37 -9.49 -18.44
CA ASP A 105 22.15 -8.38 -19.01
C ASP A 105 21.53 -7.00 -18.77
N GLU A 106 20.22 -6.91 -18.51
CA GLU A 106 19.54 -5.63 -18.23
C GLU A 106 19.81 -5.08 -16.79
N LYS A 107 20.59 -5.81 -15.98
CA LYS A 107 20.90 -5.49 -14.58
C LYS A 107 21.48 -4.08 -14.38
N ASP A 108 22.42 -3.66 -15.23
CA ASP A 108 23.11 -2.37 -15.05
C ASP A 108 22.25 -1.17 -15.45
N LYS A 109 21.37 -1.34 -16.45
CA LYS A 109 20.35 -0.35 -16.80
C LYS A 109 19.32 -0.20 -15.67
N LEU A 110 18.93 -1.30 -15.01
CA LEU A 110 18.06 -1.22 -13.83
C LEU A 110 18.74 -0.45 -12.67
N GLN A 111 20.04 -0.65 -12.46
CA GLN A 111 20.82 0.14 -11.49
C GLN A 111 20.86 1.64 -11.87
N ALA A 112 21.01 1.99 -13.14
CA ALA A 112 20.94 3.38 -13.62
C ALA A 112 19.55 4.01 -13.38
N ILE A 113 18.46 3.27 -13.64
CA ILE A 113 17.08 3.72 -13.36
C ILE A 113 16.86 3.92 -11.85
N LYS A 114 17.43 3.05 -11.01
CA LYS A 114 17.40 3.16 -9.55
C LYS A 114 18.14 4.40 -9.04
N ALA A 115 19.23 4.79 -9.69
CA ALA A 115 19.98 6.02 -9.38
C ALA A 115 19.18 7.32 -9.62
N GLU A 116 18.13 7.32 -10.47
CA GLU A 116 17.21 8.46 -10.61
C GLU A 116 16.36 8.72 -9.34
N GLY A 117 16.37 7.80 -8.36
CA GLY A 117 15.82 7.97 -7.02
C GLY A 117 14.30 8.23 -7.02
N LYS A 118 13.88 9.49 -6.84
CA LYS A 118 12.45 9.87 -6.91
C LYS A 118 11.99 10.25 -8.32
N LYS A 119 12.91 10.65 -9.20
CA LYS A 119 12.62 11.23 -10.53
C LYS A 119 12.19 10.20 -11.58
N TRP A 120 12.54 8.92 -11.39
CA TRP A 120 12.32 7.83 -12.36
C TRP A 120 10.90 7.75 -12.93
N SER A 121 10.75 7.24 -14.15
CA SER A 121 9.45 7.06 -14.80
C SER A 121 9.31 5.63 -15.30
N LEU A 122 8.21 4.94 -14.94
CA LEU A 122 7.95 3.58 -15.42
C LEU A 122 7.81 3.53 -16.95
N SER A 123 7.24 4.58 -17.57
CA SER A 123 7.14 4.69 -19.03
C SER A 123 8.50 4.93 -19.72
N LYS A 124 9.50 5.44 -18.99
CA LYS A 124 10.89 5.54 -19.46
C LYS A 124 11.59 4.19 -19.27
N ALA A 125 11.55 3.64 -18.06
CA ALA A 125 12.14 2.34 -17.71
C ALA A 125 11.69 1.21 -18.64
N LEU A 126 10.39 1.10 -18.95
CA LEU A 126 9.87 0.09 -19.89
C LEU A 126 10.44 0.21 -21.31
N LYS A 127 10.89 1.40 -21.73
CA LYS A 127 11.56 1.61 -23.02
C LYS A 127 13.06 1.36 -22.93
N ASP A 128 13.72 1.93 -21.94
CA ASP A 128 15.17 1.78 -21.70
C ASP A 128 15.57 0.28 -21.53
N LEU A 129 14.67 -0.52 -20.94
CA LEU A 129 14.81 -1.96 -20.71
C LEU A 129 14.19 -2.85 -21.81
N GLY A 130 13.56 -2.28 -22.84
CA GLY A 130 12.81 -3.00 -23.88
C GLY A 130 11.49 -3.67 -23.43
N ALA A 131 11.20 -3.70 -22.14
CA ALA A 131 10.09 -4.42 -21.51
C ALA A 131 8.66 -3.86 -21.80
N ASP A 132 8.49 -2.80 -22.61
CA ASP A 132 7.16 -2.25 -22.96
C ASP A 132 6.28 -3.26 -23.71
N VAL A 133 6.86 -4.24 -24.41
CA VAL A 133 6.12 -5.38 -25.01
C VAL A 133 5.54 -6.32 -23.96
N ALA A 134 6.20 -6.45 -22.80
CA ALA A 134 5.72 -7.27 -21.69
C ALA A 134 4.52 -6.62 -20.98
N TYR A 135 4.47 -5.28 -20.84
CA TYR A 135 3.48 -4.56 -20.02
C TYR A 135 2.02 -4.59 -20.56
N ARG A 136 1.29 -5.69 -20.30
CA ARG A 136 -0.07 -5.95 -20.81
C ARG A 136 -1.13 -6.12 -19.73
N ALA A 137 -0.84 -6.78 -18.61
CA ALA A 137 -1.84 -7.01 -17.56
C ALA A 137 -2.30 -5.70 -16.90
N PRO A 138 -1.42 -4.76 -16.50
CA PRO A 138 -1.86 -3.51 -15.89
C PRO A 138 -2.33 -2.45 -16.91
N SER A 139 -1.97 -2.55 -18.19
CA SER A 139 -2.32 -1.53 -19.20
C SER A 139 -3.77 -1.58 -19.68
N LYS A 140 -4.54 -2.58 -19.24
CA LYS A 140 -5.98 -2.74 -19.55
C LYS A 140 -6.92 -2.51 -18.36
N ILE A 141 -6.41 -2.13 -17.19
CA ILE A 141 -7.24 -1.89 -15.99
C ILE A 141 -8.20 -0.72 -16.20
N LYS A 142 -9.40 -0.80 -15.62
CA LYS A 142 -10.30 0.35 -15.53
C LYS A 142 -9.70 1.40 -14.60
N ILE A 143 -9.76 2.66 -15.03
CA ILE A 143 -9.32 3.83 -14.25
C ILE A 143 -10.47 4.85 -14.26
N ASP A 144 -11.05 5.08 -13.09
CA ASP A 144 -11.99 6.17 -12.85
C ASP A 144 -11.18 7.47 -12.64
N ALA A 145 -11.43 8.50 -13.44
CA ALA A 145 -10.81 9.82 -13.27
C ALA A 145 -11.82 10.80 -12.66
N TYR A 146 -11.50 11.39 -11.52
CA TYR A 146 -12.36 12.38 -10.87
C TYR A 146 -11.70 13.76 -10.85
N LYS A 147 -12.42 14.79 -11.28
CA LYS A 147 -11.97 16.18 -11.17
C LYS A 147 -12.37 16.73 -9.79
N ALA A 148 -11.39 16.80 -8.89
CA ALA A 148 -11.57 17.39 -7.57
C ALA A 148 -11.36 18.91 -7.65
N GLY A 149 -12.33 19.69 -7.17
CA GLY A 149 -12.08 21.10 -6.84
C GLY A 149 -11.28 21.17 -5.54
N PHE A 150 -10.45 22.20 -5.37
CA PHE A 150 -9.62 22.41 -4.18
C PHE A 150 -10.37 22.26 -2.85
N LEU A 151 -11.56 22.85 -2.73
CA LEU A 151 -12.44 22.68 -1.56
C LEU A 151 -13.05 21.27 -1.44
N ALA A 152 -13.30 20.59 -2.56
CA ALA A 152 -13.88 19.26 -2.58
C ALA A 152 -12.90 18.20 -2.04
N SER A 153 -11.62 18.26 -2.45
CA SER A 153 -10.57 17.37 -1.93
C SER A 153 -10.37 17.51 -0.42
N VAL A 154 -10.45 18.73 0.12
CA VAL A 154 -10.29 18.99 1.56
C VAL A 154 -11.45 18.40 2.40
N ILE A 155 -12.69 18.42 1.89
CA ILE A 155 -13.84 17.79 2.57
C ILE A 155 -13.99 16.29 2.28
N GLY A 156 -12.97 15.65 1.68
CA GLY A 156 -13.00 14.22 1.33
C GLY A 156 -13.93 13.87 0.16
N SER A 157 -14.50 14.87 -0.52
CA SER A 157 -15.30 14.65 -1.73
C SER A 157 -14.39 14.30 -2.90
N ARG A 158 -14.74 13.24 -3.63
CA ARG A 158 -13.97 12.77 -4.79
C ARG A 158 -14.03 13.75 -5.97
N GLY A 159 -14.99 14.68 -5.97
CA GLY A 159 -15.25 15.57 -7.10
C GLY A 159 -16.14 14.94 -8.17
N LYS A 160 -16.20 15.54 -9.36
CA LYS A 160 -17.02 15.04 -10.47
C LYS A 160 -16.27 13.93 -11.21
N LEU A 161 -16.93 12.78 -11.42
CA LEU A 161 -16.43 11.73 -12.31
C LEU A 161 -16.35 12.28 -13.75
N LEU A 162 -15.23 12.03 -14.43
CA LEU A 162 -15.00 12.37 -15.83
C LEU A 162 -15.40 11.20 -16.74
N PRO A 163 -15.57 11.43 -18.06
CA PRO A 163 -15.76 10.36 -19.03
C PRO A 163 -14.65 9.30 -18.98
N PRO A 164 -14.92 8.06 -19.45
CA PRO A 164 -13.90 7.02 -19.57
C PRO A 164 -12.66 7.48 -20.35
N LEU A 165 -11.50 7.00 -19.93
CA LEU A 165 -10.22 7.31 -20.56
C LEU A 165 -10.04 6.51 -21.85
N ASP A 166 -9.46 7.15 -22.87
CA ASP A 166 -8.96 6.48 -24.07
C ASP A 166 -7.93 5.38 -23.71
N PRO A 167 -7.83 4.25 -24.45
CA PRO A 167 -6.89 3.18 -24.14
C PRO A 167 -5.40 3.61 -24.05
N LYS A 168 -4.96 4.59 -24.83
CA LYS A 168 -3.60 5.12 -24.80
C LYS A 168 -3.33 5.93 -23.54
N GLU A 169 -4.28 6.78 -23.13
CA GLU A 169 -4.18 7.49 -21.85
C GLU A 169 -4.34 6.52 -20.67
N THR A 170 -5.18 5.50 -20.78
CA THR A 170 -5.34 4.43 -19.78
C THR A 170 -4.02 3.70 -19.53
N ARG A 171 -3.32 3.24 -20.58
CA ARG A 171 -1.98 2.63 -20.48
C ARG A 171 -0.94 3.56 -19.85
N LYS A 172 -1.04 4.88 -20.08
CA LYS A 172 -0.16 5.90 -19.47
C LYS A 172 -0.49 6.13 -17.99
N ARG A 173 -1.77 6.14 -17.61
CA ARG A 173 -2.21 6.32 -16.21
C ARG A 173 -2.05 5.05 -15.37
N SER A 174 -2.15 3.86 -15.97
CA SER A 174 -1.81 2.60 -15.28
C SER A 174 -0.34 2.57 -14.86
N MET A 175 0.58 3.09 -15.70
CA MET A 175 2.00 3.20 -15.35
C MET A 175 2.23 4.15 -14.16
N GLN A 176 1.45 5.23 -14.06
CA GLN A 176 1.48 6.13 -12.90
C GLN A 176 0.95 5.46 -11.63
N LEU A 177 -0.13 4.67 -11.73
CA LEU A 177 -0.70 3.90 -10.60
C LEU A 177 0.25 2.79 -10.11
N ILE A 178 0.87 2.04 -11.04
CA ILE A 178 1.88 1.02 -10.71
C ILE A 178 3.10 1.66 -10.03
N LYS A 179 3.65 2.77 -10.56
CA LYS A 179 4.73 3.51 -9.87
C LYS A 179 4.30 3.99 -8.49
N ALA A 180 3.11 4.60 -8.37
CA ALA A 180 2.61 5.14 -7.10
C ALA A 180 2.46 4.07 -6.01
N ARG A 181 2.14 2.83 -6.41
CA ARG A 181 2.03 1.68 -5.52
C ARG A 181 3.38 1.08 -5.12
N PHE A 182 4.15 0.57 -6.07
CA PHE A 182 5.37 -0.19 -5.76
C PHE A 182 6.56 0.70 -5.39
N ARG A 183 6.60 1.94 -5.89
CA ARG A 183 7.58 3.02 -5.66
C ARG A 183 9.01 2.75 -6.14
N ASP A 184 9.51 1.54 -5.96
CA ASP A 184 10.89 1.14 -6.22
C ASP A 184 10.97 0.29 -7.51
N PRO A 185 11.94 0.52 -8.42
CA PRO A 185 12.06 -0.25 -9.66
C PRO A 185 12.19 -1.76 -9.44
N ASP A 186 13.00 -2.19 -8.46
CA ASP A 186 13.30 -3.59 -8.15
C ASP A 186 12.05 -4.44 -7.78
N LYS A 187 10.95 -3.78 -7.37
CA LYS A 187 9.66 -4.44 -7.08
C LYS A 187 8.83 -4.71 -8.33
N ILE A 188 9.16 -4.06 -9.45
CA ILE A 188 8.49 -4.22 -10.75
C ILE A 188 9.40 -4.95 -11.75
N PHE A 189 10.72 -4.87 -11.59
CA PHE A 189 11.71 -5.42 -12.52
C PHE A 189 12.71 -6.33 -11.79
N CYS A 190 12.96 -7.53 -12.34
CA CYS A 190 13.94 -8.48 -11.79
C CYS A 190 14.84 -9.04 -12.91
N PRO A 191 16.14 -8.69 -12.96
CA PRO A 191 17.09 -9.23 -13.94
C PRO A 191 17.57 -10.60 -13.48
N ALA A 192 16.76 -11.63 -13.77
CA ALA A 192 16.92 -13.00 -13.27
C ALA A 192 16.57 -14.08 -14.30
N LEU A 193 16.41 -13.69 -15.57
CA LEU A 193 16.18 -14.62 -16.69
C LEU A 193 17.51 -14.91 -17.39
N GLU A 194 17.91 -16.18 -17.37
CA GLU A 194 18.98 -16.75 -18.17
C GLU A 194 18.38 -17.26 -19.49
N ILE A 195 19.00 -16.94 -20.62
CA ILE A 195 18.58 -17.36 -21.96
C ILE A 195 19.77 -18.01 -22.66
N SER A 196 19.57 -19.25 -23.11
CA SER A 196 20.57 -20.04 -23.83
C SER A 196 20.51 -19.77 -25.35
N PRO A 197 21.60 -20.00 -26.11
CA PRO A 197 21.63 -19.78 -27.56
C PRO A 197 20.63 -20.64 -28.37
N ASP A 198 20.17 -21.77 -27.82
CA ASP A 198 19.16 -22.65 -28.41
C ASP A 198 17.71 -22.14 -28.27
N GLY A 199 17.52 -21.01 -27.58
CA GLY A 199 16.22 -20.45 -27.24
C GLY A 199 15.59 -21.03 -25.97
N SER A 200 16.24 -21.95 -25.25
CA SER A 200 15.80 -22.34 -23.91
C SER A 200 16.02 -21.20 -22.92
N PHE A 201 15.12 -21.05 -21.95
CA PHE A 201 15.21 -20.00 -20.93
C PHE A 201 14.83 -20.52 -19.54
N LYS A 202 15.41 -19.89 -18.52
CA LYS A 202 15.23 -20.24 -17.11
C LYS A 202 15.25 -18.98 -16.24
N ALA A 203 14.30 -18.84 -15.33
CA ALA A 203 14.32 -17.80 -14.30
C ALA A 203 14.00 -18.36 -12.92
N SER A 204 14.74 -17.92 -11.91
CA SER A 204 14.40 -18.15 -10.50
C SER A 204 13.65 -16.91 -9.98
N VAL A 205 12.40 -17.11 -9.56
CA VAL A 205 11.50 -16.03 -9.12
C VAL A 205 11.10 -16.27 -7.67
N THR A 206 11.28 -15.26 -6.82
CA THR A 206 10.90 -15.33 -5.41
C THR A 206 9.64 -14.50 -5.16
N LEU A 207 8.53 -15.18 -4.88
CA LEU A 207 7.31 -14.59 -4.37
C LEU A 207 7.52 -14.21 -2.88
N PRO A 208 7.45 -12.93 -2.50
CA PRO A 208 7.70 -12.50 -1.13
C PRO A 208 6.76 -13.17 -0.12
N LYS A 209 7.25 -13.39 1.10
CA LYS A 209 6.40 -13.79 2.23
C LYS A 209 5.29 -12.75 2.46
N ASP A 210 4.11 -13.22 2.86
CA ASP A 210 2.91 -12.42 3.04
C ASP A 210 2.48 -11.71 1.74
N SER A 211 2.67 -12.38 0.60
CA SER A 211 2.03 -12.04 -0.68
C SER A 211 0.52 -12.27 -0.67
N ALA A 212 -0.20 -11.87 -1.73
CA ALA A 212 -1.64 -12.10 -1.83
C ALA A 212 -1.98 -13.59 -2.04
N PRO A 213 -3.11 -14.10 -1.52
CA PRO A 213 -3.55 -15.47 -1.78
C PRO A 213 -4.36 -15.57 -3.09
N GLY A 214 -4.38 -16.74 -3.72
CA GLY A 214 -5.04 -16.99 -5.02
C GLY A 214 -4.03 -17.18 -6.16
N ARG A 215 -4.51 -17.04 -7.40
CA ARG A 215 -3.70 -17.35 -8.60
C ARG A 215 -2.68 -16.25 -8.93
N TYR A 216 -1.56 -16.68 -9.48
CA TYR A 216 -0.49 -15.86 -10.05
C TYR A 216 -0.23 -16.36 -11.46
N TYR A 217 -0.49 -15.52 -12.45
CA TYR A 217 -0.29 -15.84 -13.85
C TYR A 217 1.12 -15.48 -14.28
N VAL A 218 1.73 -16.34 -15.09
CA VAL A 218 3.05 -16.17 -15.71
C VAL A 218 2.87 -16.33 -17.22
N VAL A 219 3.34 -15.34 -17.99
CA VAL A 219 3.37 -15.38 -19.47
C VAL A 219 4.76 -14.98 -19.94
N ALA A 220 5.37 -15.81 -20.78
CA ALA A 220 6.57 -15.41 -21.52
C ALA A 220 6.18 -14.57 -22.75
N VAL A 221 6.99 -13.56 -23.05
CA VAL A 221 6.77 -12.57 -24.12
C VAL A 221 8.08 -12.34 -24.86
N THR A 222 8.08 -12.38 -26.19
CA THR A 222 9.27 -11.99 -26.97
C THR A 222 9.33 -10.49 -27.24
N ASP A 223 10.53 -10.00 -27.58
CA ASP A 223 10.75 -8.67 -28.20
C ASP A 223 9.84 -8.39 -29.41
N LYS A 224 9.56 -9.40 -30.25
CA LYS A 224 8.61 -9.35 -31.37
C LYS A 224 7.13 -9.26 -30.93
N GLY A 225 6.83 -9.42 -29.65
CA GLY A 225 5.48 -9.35 -29.08
C GLY A 225 4.69 -10.66 -29.13
N GLU A 226 5.30 -11.76 -29.56
CA GLU A 226 4.74 -13.10 -29.45
C GLU A 226 4.60 -13.47 -27.96
N ARG A 227 3.68 -14.39 -27.62
CA ARG A 227 3.40 -14.77 -26.23
C ARG A 227 3.13 -16.25 -26.07
N SER A 228 3.61 -16.82 -24.97
CA SER A 228 3.25 -18.18 -24.55
C SER A 228 1.78 -18.26 -24.11
N ALA A 229 1.29 -19.49 -23.96
CA ALA A 229 0.11 -19.72 -23.12
C ALA A 229 0.37 -19.23 -21.68
N PRO A 230 -0.66 -18.74 -20.96
CA PRO A 230 -0.54 -18.39 -19.55
C PRO A 230 -0.55 -19.64 -18.67
N VAL A 231 0.50 -19.84 -17.89
CA VAL A 231 0.54 -20.82 -16.80
C VAL A 231 0.29 -20.08 -15.47
N TYR A 232 -0.19 -20.77 -14.45
CA TYR A 232 -0.42 -20.18 -13.14
C TYR A 232 0.10 -21.06 -11.99
N LEU A 233 0.40 -20.40 -10.87
CA LEU A 233 0.58 -21.00 -9.56
C LEU A 233 -0.46 -20.43 -8.58
N GLU A 234 -0.79 -21.18 -7.53
CA GLU A 234 -1.64 -20.73 -6.42
C GLU A 234 -0.81 -20.50 -5.16
N ASN A 235 -1.11 -19.42 -4.45
CA ASN A 235 -0.52 -19.11 -3.14
C ASN A 235 -1.62 -19.09 -2.09
N HIS A 236 -1.41 -19.77 -0.97
CA HIS A 236 -2.36 -19.87 0.14
C HIS A 236 -1.82 -19.15 1.36
N LEU A 237 -2.67 -18.37 2.03
CA LEU A 237 -2.34 -17.76 3.32
C LEU A 237 -3.11 -18.49 4.42
N ARG A 238 -2.36 -19.13 5.32
CA ARG A 238 -2.90 -19.82 6.50
C ARG A 238 -2.78 -18.91 7.73
N PHE A 239 -3.70 -19.08 8.68
CA PHE A 239 -3.62 -18.45 10.00
C PHE A 239 -2.25 -18.78 10.65
N PRO A 240 -1.55 -17.81 11.27
CA PRO A 240 -2.01 -16.48 11.69
C PRO A 240 -1.81 -15.34 10.67
N SER A 241 -1.37 -15.61 9.44
CA SER A 241 -1.29 -14.58 8.39
C SER A 241 -2.65 -14.33 7.75
N VAL A 242 -3.14 -13.09 7.82
CA VAL A 242 -4.44 -12.66 7.27
C VAL A 242 -4.22 -11.70 6.10
N TYR A 243 -4.92 -11.90 4.98
CA TYR A 243 -4.80 -11.05 3.79
C TYR A 243 -5.49 -9.69 3.97
N LEU A 244 -4.74 -8.59 3.76
CA LEU A 244 -5.27 -7.24 3.77
C LEU A 244 -5.59 -6.78 2.34
N SER A 245 -6.82 -7.01 1.87
CA SER A 245 -7.27 -6.65 0.50
C SER A 245 -7.06 -5.17 0.12
N ASN A 246 -7.01 -4.26 1.09
CA ASN A 246 -6.72 -2.84 0.82
C ASN A 246 -5.23 -2.54 0.62
N ALA A 247 -4.32 -3.41 1.11
CA ALA A 247 -2.87 -3.28 0.96
C ALA A 247 -2.31 -4.17 -0.17
N GLY A 248 -2.89 -5.36 -0.35
CA GLY A 248 -2.43 -6.37 -1.30
C GLY A 248 -1.30 -7.26 -0.78
N THR A 249 -1.20 -7.37 0.55
CA THR A 249 -0.22 -8.17 1.28
C THR A 249 -0.91 -8.79 2.49
N GLY A 250 -0.46 -9.95 2.92
CA GLY A 250 -0.82 -10.53 4.22
C GLY A 250 -0.16 -9.79 5.38
N ILE A 251 -0.59 -10.14 6.59
CA ILE A 251 0.12 -9.79 7.81
C ILE A 251 -0.17 -10.83 8.90
N ASN A 252 0.84 -11.24 9.65
CA ASN A 252 0.63 -11.99 10.88
C ASN A 252 -0.09 -11.08 11.89
N ILE A 253 -1.30 -11.45 12.30
CA ILE A 253 -2.18 -10.59 13.10
C ILE A 253 -1.61 -10.21 14.48
N PHE A 254 -0.80 -11.08 15.09
CA PHE A 254 -0.34 -10.90 16.48
C PHE A 254 0.62 -9.72 16.64
N GLY A 255 1.52 -9.49 15.69
CA GLY A 255 2.53 -8.43 15.76
C GLY A 255 1.92 -7.02 15.82
N PRO A 256 1.11 -6.61 14.82
CA PRO A 256 0.39 -5.34 14.83
C PRO A 256 -0.60 -5.21 15.98
N PHE A 257 -1.25 -6.31 16.39
CA PHE A 257 -2.21 -6.31 17.51
C PHE A 257 -1.52 -5.97 18.84
N LEU A 258 -0.44 -6.67 19.18
CA LEU A 258 0.32 -6.42 20.42
C LEU A 258 0.96 -5.03 20.43
N LEU A 259 1.49 -4.59 19.28
CA LEU A 259 2.06 -3.26 19.12
C LEU A 259 0.98 -2.15 19.30
N ALA A 260 -0.19 -2.32 18.68
CA ALA A 260 -1.30 -1.39 18.84
C ALA A 260 -1.81 -1.36 20.28
N LEU A 261 -1.99 -2.52 20.92
CA LEU A 261 -2.42 -2.63 22.32
C LEU A 261 -1.47 -1.87 23.26
N ALA A 262 -0.16 -2.10 23.15
CA ALA A 262 0.83 -1.39 23.95
C ALA A 262 0.81 0.12 23.70
N ILE A 263 0.93 0.56 22.44
CA ILE A 263 1.06 1.99 22.10
C ILE A 263 -0.22 2.76 22.40
N THR A 264 -1.40 2.19 22.17
CA THR A 264 -2.67 2.85 22.53
C THR A 264 -2.87 2.94 24.04
N THR A 265 -2.47 1.91 24.80
CA THR A 265 -2.51 1.95 26.27
C THR A 265 -1.62 3.08 26.82
N PHE A 266 -0.34 3.11 26.41
CA PHE A 266 0.57 4.21 26.79
C PHE A 266 0.09 5.57 26.26
N GLY A 267 -0.47 5.61 25.05
CA GLY A 267 -1.01 6.82 24.43
C GLY A 267 -2.20 7.41 25.19
N VAL A 268 -3.09 6.57 25.72
CA VAL A 268 -4.20 7.01 26.58
C VAL A 268 -3.69 7.46 27.95
N LEU A 269 -2.74 6.74 28.56
CA LEU A 269 -2.13 7.12 29.84
C LEU A 269 -1.38 8.46 29.78
N MET A 270 -0.76 8.79 28.64
CA MET A 270 -0.14 10.08 28.37
C MET A 270 -1.13 11.15 27.84
N GLY A 271 -2.40 10.79 27.60
CA GLY A 271 -3.40 11.65 26.96
C GLY A 271 -3.18 11.94 25.46
N ALA A 272 -2.03 11.56 24.90
CA ALA A 272 -1.59 11.87 23.53
C ALA A 272 -2.11 10.90 22.44
N GLY A 273 -2.91 9.90 22.79
CA GLY A 273 -3.64 9.01 21.87
C GLY A 273 -2.83 8.00 21.07
N GLY A 274 -1.49 8.02 21.16
CA GLY A 274 -0.59 6.98 20.63
C GLY A 274 -0.46 6.90 19.10
N GLY A 275 -1.43 7.41 18.33
CA GLY A 275 -1.46 7.33 16.85
C GLY A 275 -0.23 7.89 16.15
N PHE A 276 0.37 8.95 16.71
CA PHE A 276 1.60 9.56 16.21
C PHE A 276 2.84 8.65 16.33
N ILE A 277 2.81 7.66 17.23
CA ILE A 277 3.83 6.62 17.38
C ILE A 277 3.44 5.37 16.58
N LEU A 278 2.16 4.97 16.63
CA LEU A 278 1.65 3.76 16.00
C LEU A 278 1.75 3.80 14.47
N ASN A 279 1.44 4.95 13.84
CA ASN A 279 1.49 5.10 12.39
C ASN A 279 2.90 4.93 11.79
N PRO A 280 3.97 5.63 12.25
CA PRO A 280 5.32 5.42 11.74
C PRO A 280 5.87 4.03 12.05
N LEU A 281 5.58 3.44 13.22
CA LEU A 281 6.05 2.08 13.53
C LEU A 281 5.38 1.01 12.66
N LEU A 282 4.06 1.09 12.42
CA LEU A 282 3.38 0.17 11.50
C LEU A 282 3.89 0.28 10.05
N VAL A 283 4.25 1.49 9.60
CA VAL A 283 4.86 1.73 8.28
C VAL A 283 6.33 1.29 8.19
N SER A 284 7.07 1.31 9.31
CA SER A 284 8.49 0.97 9.34
C SER A 284 8.73 -0.54 9.55
N LEU A 285 7.86 -1.23 10.28
CA LEU A 285 8.01 -2.64 10.63
C LEU A 285 7.31 -3.60 9.65
N TRP A 286 6.32 -3.12 8.88
CA TRP A 286 5.64 -3.90 7.85
C TRP A 286 5.55 -3.13 6.52
N PRO A 287 5.57 -3.81 5.36
CA PRO A 287 5.57 -3.18 4.03
C PRO A 287 4.19 -2.62 3.61
N LEU A 288 3.46 -1.99 4.54
CA LEU A 288 2.10 -1.51 4.35
C LEU A 288 2.03 -0.15 3.64
N PRO A 289 1.10 0.06 2.68
CA PRO A 289 0.85 1.38 2.11
C PRO A 289 0.40 2.36 3.19
N HIS A 290 1.06 3.53 3.27
CA HIS A 290 0.83 4.50 4.35
C HIS A 290 -0.64 4.98 4.44
N THR A 291 -1.35 5.00 3.30
CA THR A 291 -2.79 5.33 3.22
C THR A 291 -3.68 4.29 3.92
N VAL A 292 -3.28 3.01 3.90
CA VAL A 292 -3.99 1.95 4.62
C VAL A 292 -3.68 2.05 6.11
N VAL A 293 -2.41 2.23 6.49
CA VAL A 293 -2.02 2.39 7.90
C VAL A 293 -2.73 3.59 8.53
N ALA A 294 -2.69 4.77 7.89
CA ALA A 294 -3.39 5.95 8.39
C ALA A 294 -4.91 5.72 8.53
N GLY A 295 -5.54 5.09 7.53
CA GLY A 295 -6.96 4.76 7.56
C GLY A 295 -7.37 3.76 8.64
N THR A 296 -6.47 2.84 9.03
CA THR A 296 -6.70 1.89 10.14
C THR A 296 -6.38 2.52 11.50
N VAL A 297 -5.34 3.35 11.62
CA VAL A 297 -4.94 3.98 12.88
C VAL A 297 -5.97 5.04 13.33
N MET A 298 -6.60 5.78 12.41
CA MET A 298 -7.63 6.78 12.73
C MET A 298 -8.76 6.25 13.64
N PRO A 299 -9.51 5.18 13.29
CA PRO A 299 -10.55 4.64 14.17
C PRO A 299 -9.97 4.00 15.44
N THR A 300 -8.81 3.33 15.38
CA THR A 300 -8.16 2.77 16.57
C THR A 300 -7.87 3.84 17.63
N VAL A 301 -7.35 5.00 17.22
CA VAL A 301 -7.09 6.15 18.09
C VAL A 301 -8.39 6.80 18.56
N LEU A 302 -9.41 6.90 17.70
CA LEU A 302 -10.72 7.44 18.08
C LEU A 302 -11.36 6.60 19.21
N PHE A 303 -11.34 5.27 19.10
CA PHE A 303 -11.88 4.38 20.13
C PHE A 303 -11.02 4.34 21.39
N SER A 304 -9.68 4.39 21.29
CA SER A 304 -8.83 4.46 22.49
C SER A 304 -9.04 5.77 23.25
N GLN A 305 -9.14 6.90 22.56
CA GLN A 305 -9.42 8.20 23.19
C GLN A 305 -10.86 8.28 23.74
N ALA A 306 -11.86 7.68 23.07
CA ALA A 306 -13.21 7.60 23.62
C ALA A 306 -13.26 6.77 24.92
N SER A 307 -12.55 5.63 24.96
CA SER A 307 -12.37 4.83 26.18
C SER A 307 -11.63 5.62 27.28
N GLY A 308 -10.59 6.37 26.91
CA GLY A 308 -9.89 7.28 27.83
C GLY A 308 -10.84 8.31 28.44
N ILE A 309 -11.57 9.06 27.61
CA ILE A 309 -12.54 10.07 28.04
C ILE A 309 -13.60 9.46 28.97
N TYR A 310 -14.14 8.29 28.64
CA TYR A 310 -15.10 7.59 29.51
C TYR A 310 -14.49 7.27 30.88
N ASN A 311 -13.31 6.65 30.94
CA ASN A 311 -12.67 6.28 32.20
C ASN A 311 -12.27 7.50 33.05
N TYR A 312 -11.64 8.52 32.45
CA TYR A 312 -11.30 9.77 33.16
C TYR A 312 -12.55 10.56 33.60
N THR A 313 -13.69 10.42 32.90
CA THR A 313 -14.99 10.96 33.35
C THR A 313 -15.51 10.23 34.59
N ARG A 314 -15.43 8.89 34.63
CA ARG A 314 -15.90 8.08 35.77
C ARG A 314 -15.18 8.44 37.08
N ILE A 315 -13.89 8.81 37.02
CA ILE A 315 -13.12 9.31 38.17
C ILE A 315 -13.15 10.83 38.34
N LYS A 316 -14.05 11.55 37.64
CA LYS A 316 -14.24 13.02 37.69
C LYS A 316 -12.97 13.85 37.45
N PHE A 317 -12.01 13.33 36.68
CA PHE A 317 -10.71 13.97 36.45
C PHE A 317 -10.72 14.99 35.29
N ILE A 318 -11.78 15.01 34.47
CA ILE A 318 -11.89 15.90 33.30
C ILE A 318 -12.48 17.26 33.65
N ASN A 319 -11.72 18.33 33.41
CA ASN A 319 -12.27 19.68 33.30
C ASN A 319 -12.88 19.88 31.90
N TRP A 320 -14.20 19.69 31.79
CA TRP A 320 -14.93 19.77 30.52
C TRP A 320 -14.81 21.10 29.80
N LYS A 321 -14.71 22.23 30.53
CA LYS A 321 -14.59 23.56 29.91
C LYS A 321 -13.24 23.73 29.19
N LEU A 322 -12.16 23.22 29.78
CA LEU A 322 -10.84 23.19 29.14
C LEU A 322 -10.77 22.13 28.03
N GLY A 323 -11.27 20.91 28.29
CA GLY A 323 -11.26 19.83 27.31
C GLY A 323 -11.99 20.19 26.02
N LEU A 324 -13.16 20.84 26.12
CA LEU A 324 -13.94 21.24 24.96
C LEU A 324 -13.32 22.44 24.22
N SER A 325 -12.72 23.42 24.92
CA SER A 325 -12.08 24.57 24.26
C SER A 325 -10.80 24.18 23.53
N LEU A 326 -9.95 23.33 24.14
CA LEU A 326 -8.79 22.76 23.46
C LEU A 326 -9.23 21.84 22.31
N GLY A 327 -10.25 21.00 22.51
CA GLY A 327 -10.80 20.13 21.46
C GLY A 327 -11.29 20.91 20.23
N ALA A 328 -12.03 22.00 20.44
CA ALA A 328 -12.47 22.88 19.36
C ALA A 328 -11.28 23.54 18.63
N ALA A 329 -10.28 24.03 19.37
CA ALA A 329 -9.06 24.58 18.77
C ALA A 329 -8.26 23.54 17.97
N MET A 330 -8.18 22.30 18.44
CA MET A 330 -7.53 21.18 17.73
C MET A 330 -8.29 20.79 16.46
N VAL A 331 -9.63 20.78 16.48
CA VAL A 331 -10.44 20.52 15.27
C VAL A 331 -10.23 21.61 14.23
N LEU A 332 -10.29 22.88 14.62
CA LEU A 332 -10.03 24.01 13.73
C LEU A 332 -8.59 23.95 13.16
N GLY A 333 -7.60 23.71 14.02
CA GLY A 333 -6.21 23.50 13.61
C GLY A 333 -6.03 22.32 12.64
N GLY A 334 -6.77 21.23 12.82
CA GLY A 334 -6.79 20.06 11.94
C GLY A 334 -7.33 20.35 10.53
N PHE A 335 -8.24 21.31 10.37
CA PHE A 335 -8.73 21.76 9.05
C PHE A 335 -7.87 22.87 8.43
N ILE A 336 -7.22 23.71 9.25
CA ILE A 336 -6.40 24.83 8.80
C ILE A 336 -4.98 24.36 8.42
N GLY A 337 -4.37 23.49 9.23
CA GLY A 337 -3.00 23.00 9.04
C GLY A 337 -2.71 22.43 7.64
N PRO A 338 -3.51 21.47 7.13
CA PRO A 338 -3.33 20.92 5.79
C PRO A 338 -3.36 21.99 4.69
N LYS A 339 -4.31 22.94 4.77
CA LYS A 339 -4.41 24.06 3.82
C LYS A 339 -3.18 24.95 3.83
N LEU A 340 -2.61 25.24 5.00
CA LEU A 340 -1.37 26.00 5.12
C LEU A 340 -0.17 25.23 4.54
N THR A 341 -0.12 23.90 4.72
CA THR A 341 0.95 23.07 4.13
C THR A 341 0.87 22.91 2.60
N GLU A 342 -0.27 23.22 1.98
CA GLU A 342 -0.38 23.28 0.51
C GLU A 342 0.09 24.63 -0.08
N LEU A 343 0.21 25.67 0.76
CA LEU A 343 0.69 27.02 0.38
C LEU A 343 2.19 27.23 0.58
N ILE A 344 2.87 26.29 1.24
CA ILE A 344 4.26 26.42 1.73
C ILE A 344 5.07 25.22 1.21
N THR A 345 6.33 25.43 0.76
CA THR A 345 7.14 24.30 0.28
C THR A 345 7.57 23.38 1.43
N LEU A 346 7.85 22.10 1.14
CA LEU A 346 8.29 21.13 2.16
C LEU A 346 9.57 21.58 2.90
N GLU A 347 10.43 22.35 2.26
CA GLU A 347 11.66 22.90 2.85
C GLU A 347 11.35 24.08 3.78
N GLN A 348 10.49 25.01 3.34
CA GLN A 348 10.00 26.10 4.18
C GLN A 348 9.24 25.57 5.41
N PHE A 349 8.38 24.56 5.23
CA PHE A 349 7.66 23.92 6.33
C PHE A 349 8.63 23.30 7.35
N LYS A 350 9.65 22.55 6.90
CA LYS A 350 10.68 21.99 7.78
C LYS A 350 11.46 23.07 8.52
N PHE A 351 11.81 24.16 7.86
CA PHE A 351 12.53 25.28 8.46
C PHE A 351 11.70 25.96 9.56
N ILE A 352 10.45 26.32 9.26
CA ILE A 352 9.52 26.93 10.22
C ILE A 352 9.24 25.98 11.40
N PHE A 353 8.98 24.70 11.14
CA PHE A 353 8.73 23.70 12.17
C PHE A 353 9.96 23.46 13.05
N GLY A 354 11.17 23.44 12.46
CA GLY A 354 12.44 23.37 13.21
C GLY A 354 12.63 24.55 14.15
N TRP A 355 12.35 25.78 13.69
CA TRP A 355 12.39 26.97 14.55
C TRP A 355 11.35 26.93 15.68
N ILE A 356 10.13 26.47 15.41
CA ILE A 356 9.09 26.30 16.45
C ILE A 356 9.55 25.29 17.51
N LEU A 357 10.13 24.16 17.11
CA LEU A 357 10.66 23.18 18.06
C LEU A 357 11.86 23.71 18.85
N LEU A 358 12.74 24.49 18.23
CA LEU A 358 13.92 25.09 18.90
C LEU A 358 13.47 26.12 19.95
N VAL A 359 12.53 27.00 19.60
CA VAL A 359 11.91 27.95 20.56
C VAL A 359 11.20 27.21 21.69
N LEU A 360 10.44 26.16 21.39
CA LEU A 360 9.74 25.37 22.41
C LEU A 360 10.72 24.65 23.36
N ALA A 361 11.80 24.07 22.84
CA ALA A 361 12.85 23.46 23.64
C ALA A 361 13.56 24.50 24.53
N GLY A 362 13.88 25.67 23.99
CA GLY A 362 14.45 26.79 24.75
C GLY A 362 13.53 27.27 25.87
N LEU A 363 12.22 27.38 25.60
CA LEU A 363 11.21 27.72 26.61
C LEU A 363 11.11 26.66 27.72
N MET A 364 11.13 25.36 27.38
CA MET A 364 11.10 24.28 28.37
C MET A 364 12.37 24.26 29.24
N VAL A 365 13.55 24.50 28.65
CA VAL A 365 14.81 24.64 29.41
C VAL A 365 14.76 25.86 30.34
N TRP A 366 14.24 27.00 29.87
CA TRP A 366 14.09 28.21 30.70
C TRP A 366 13.09 27.97 31.85
N GLN A 367 11.94 27.34 31.59
CA GLN A 367 10.97 26.97 32.63
C GLN A 367 11.55 25.98 33.66
N THR A 368 12.51 25.14 33.26
CA THR A 368 13.23 24.21 34.14
C THR A 368 14.40 24.88 34.89
N THR A 369 14.76 26.12 34.55
CA THR A 369 15.87 26.87 35.18
C THR A 369 15.41 27.46 36.53
N PRO A 370 16.20 27.34 37.62
CA PRO A 370 15.75 27.68 38.98
C PRO A 370 15.19 29.11 39.13
N GLY A 371 15.82 30.11 38.49
CA GLY A 371 15.37 31.51 38.56
C GLY A 371 14.01 31.82 37.91
N TYR A 372 13.41 30.86 37.18
CA TYR A 372 12.03 30.94 36.71
C TYR A 372 11.07 30.39 37.78
N LEU A 373 11.32 29.17 38.25
CA LEU A 373 10.58 28.48 39.32
C LEU A 373 10.49 29.31 40.61
N GLU A 374 11.52 30.09 40.94
CA GLU A 374 11.53 30.98 42.11
C GLU A 374 10.51 32.13 42.04
N ARG A 375 10.10 32.55 40.84
CA ARG A 375 9.14 33.66 40.65
C ARG A 375 7.68 33.17 40.67
N HIS A 376 7.45 31.91 40.34
CA HIS A 376 6.10 31.34 40.19
C HIS A 376 5.68 30.50 41.40
N LYS A 377 5.12 31.16 42.42
CA LYS A 377 4.65 30.54 43.70
C LYS A 377 3.79 29.26 43.53
N LYS A 378 3.03 29.13 42.44
CA LYS A 378 2.25 27.91 42.13
C LYS A 378 3.14 26.72 41.78
N GLU A 379 4.20 26.93 41.02
CA GLU A 379 5.16 25.89 40.63
C GLU A 379 6.00 25.47 41.84
N GLN A 380 6.40 26.41 42.70
CA GLN A 380 7.04 26.08 43.98
C GLN A 380 6.16 25.19 44.87
N ALA A 381 4.86 25.48 44.98
CA ALA A 381 3.94 24.67 45.76
C ALA A 381 3.82 23.24 45.20
N ILE A 382 3.67 23.11 43.88
CA ILE A 382 3.65 21.82 43.17
C ILE A 382 4.95 21.05 43.37
N LEU A 383 6.12 21.69 43.19
CA LEU A 383 7.43 21.06 43.35
C LEU A 383 7.68 20.61 44.80
N LYS A 384 7.25 21.40 45.78
CA LYS A 384 7.35 21.07 47.22
C LYS A 384 6.47 19.88 47.58
N GLU A 385 5.27 19.78 47.02
CA GLU A 385 4.39 18.63 47.25
C GLU A 385 4.90 17.36 46.55
N PHE A 386 5.42 17.47 45.31
CA PHE A 386 6.07 16.34 44.63
C PHE A 386 7.27 15.80 45.42
N ARG A 387 8.14 16.69 45.94
CA ARG A 387 9.27 16.28 46.81
C ARG A 387 8.77 15.59 48.07
N ARG A 388 7.78 16.16 48.78
CA ARG A 388 7.19 15.56 50.00
C ARG A 388 6.67 14.15 49.74
N ARG A 389 5.89 13.95 48.66
CA ARG A 389 5.35 12.64 48.27
C ARG A 389 6.46 11.65 47.86
N ALA A 390 7.54 12.12 47.22
CA ALA A 390 8.69 11.29 46.89
C ALA A 390 9.47 10.85 48.13
N GLU A 391 9.66 11.73 49.11
CA GLU A 391 10.28 11.42 50.40
C GLU A 391 9.42 10.47 51.25
N GLU A 392 8.10 10.66 51.28
CA GLU A 392 7.12 9.74 51.89
C GLU A 392 7.21 8.34 51.26
N ALA A 393 7.24 8.26 49.93
CA ALA A 393 7.37 6.99 49.20
C ALA A 393 8.75 6.33 49.40
N ALA A 394 9.84 7.10 49.48
CA ALA A 394 11.17 6.57 49.76
C ALA A 394 11.27 6.01 51.19
N LYS A 395 10.75 6.73 52.20
CA LYS A 395 10.66 6.26 53.58
C LYS A 395 9.79 4.99 53.69
N ALA A 396 8.67 4.93 52.96
CA ALA A 396 7.81 3.75 52.91
C ALA A 396 8.44 2.53 52.20
N ARG A 397 9.42 2.72 51.29
CA ARG A 397 10.24 1.63 50.74
C ARG A 397 11.29 1.16 51.74
N LEU A 398 12.07 2.08 52.31
CA LEU A 398 13.10 1.77 53.31
C LEU A 398 12.51 1.03 54.53
N ALA A 399 11.31 1.43 54.99
CA ALA A 399 10.59 0.74 56.07
C ALA A 399 10.05 -0.66 55.68
N LYS A 400 9.98 -1.01 54.39
CA LYS A 400 9.66 -2.37 53.91
C LYS A 400 10.90 -3.23 53.65
N GLU A 401 12.04 -2.61 53.39
CA GLU A 401 13.31 -3.30 53.11
C GLU A 401 14.11 -3.56 54.39
N GLY A 402 14.08 -2.66 55.37
CA GLY A 402 14.69 -2.83 56.70
C GLY A 402 13.83 -3.57 57.73
N GLY A 403 12.75 -4.25 57.29
CA GLY A 403 11.81 -4.99 58.15
C GLY A 403 11.70 -6.46 57.75
N ARG A 404 12.82 -7.09 57.38
CA ARG A 404 12.88 -8.41 56.76
C ARG A 404 14.13 -9.18 57.18
#